data_AF-A0A0C2MUA5-F1
#
_entry.id   AF-A0A0C2MUA5-F1
#
_cell.length_a   1.000
_cell.length_b   1.000
_cell.length_c   1.000
_cell.angle_alpha   90.00
_cell.angle_beta   90.00
_cell.angle_gamma   90.00
#
_symmetry.space_group_name_H-M   'P 1'
#
loop_
_entity.id
_entity.type
_entity.pdbx_description
1 polymer ?
#
loop_
_entity_poly.entity_id
_entity_poly.type
_entity_poly.pdbx_seq_one_letter_code
_entity_poly.pdbx_strand_id
1 'polypeptide(L)'
;MNHIIHLIRLPKKPKSAPRPPRVNKPSQPSDGATLQEDEEILAPVKTVDIKVGIAIQKARSAKKLTQKDLATLINEKVKSIADFENGSAPINNAILGKLERALDVKLRGKNIGAPLEHKK
;
A
#
# COMPACT_ATOMS: atom_id res chain seq x y z
N MET A 1 -41.80 28.88 -51.97
CA MET A 1 -42.60 27.67 -51.67
C MET A 1 -41.74 26.75 -50.81
N ASN A 2 -41.99 26.66 -49.51
CA ASN A 2 -42.76 25.55 -48.86
C ASN A 2 -42.11 24.18 -49.13
N HIS A 3 -41.70 23.30 -48.22
CA HIS A 3 -42.01 22.99 -46.82
C HIS A 3 -40.97 21.93 -46.34
N ILE A 4 -40.34 22.05 -45.16
CA ILE A 4 -40.56 21.23 -43.92
C ILE A 4 -39.98 19.79 -43.88
N ILE A 5 -38.91 19.65 -43.07
CA ILE A 5 -38.55 18.60 -42.07
C ILE A 5 -38.23 17.16 -42.54
N HIS A 6 -37.02 16.66 -42.19
CA HIS A 6 -36.81 15.55 -41.22
C HIS A 6 -35.35 15.52 -40.70
N LEU A 7 -35.22 15.87 -39.41
CA LEU A 7 -34.39 15.27 -38.36
C LEU A 7 -33.28 14.28 -38.77
N ILE A 8 -32.05 14.44 -38.24
CA ILE A 8 -31.31 13.40 -37.47
C ILE A 8 -29.96 13.97 -36.93
N ARG A 9 -30.01 14.29 -35.63
CA ARG A 9 -29.05 13.92 -34.57
C ARG A 9 -27.56 14.25 -34.74
N LEU A 10 -27.16 15.31 -34.05
CA LEU A 10 -25.78 15.60 -33.60
C LEU A 10 -25.12 14.38 -32.94
N PRO A 11 -23.86 14.03 -33.26
CA PRO A 11 -23.10 13.11 -32.42
C PRO A 11 -22.76 13.79 -31.09
N LYS A 12 -23.22 13.20 -29.99
CA LYS A 12 -22.84 13.59 -28.63
C LYS A 12 -21.33 13.40 -28.44
N LYS A 13 -20.65 14.42 -27.93
CA LYS A 13 -19.23 14.35 -27.49
C LYS A 13 -19.03 13.14 -26.57
N PRO A 14 -18.03 12.28 -26.80
CA PRO A 14 -17.74 11.17 -25.90
C PRO A 14 -17.23 11.69 -24.55
N LYS A 15 -17.79 11.15 -23.46
CA LYS A 15 -17.33 11.37 -22.09
C LYS A 15 -15.92 10.81 -21.96
N SER A 16 -15.01 11.63 -21.43
CA SER A 16 -13.68 11.34 -20.91
C SER A 16 -13.40 9.84 -20.65
N ALA A 17 -12.52 9.27 -21.46
CA ALA A 17 -11.99 7.92 -21.28
C ALA A 17 -11.20 7.79 -19.96
N PRO A 18 -11.20 6.62 -19.31
CA PRO A 18 -10.33 6.37 -18.16
C PRO A 18 -8.86 6.45 -18.60
N ARG A 19 -8.06 7.15 -17.78
CA ARG A 19 -6.61 7.27 -17.95
C ARG A 19 -5.98 5.88 -18.07
N PRO A 20 -5.06 5.63 -19.02
CA PRO A 20 -4.39 4.33 -19.10
C PRO A 20 -3.60 4.06 -17.81
N PRO A 21 -3.44 2.78 -17.40
CA PRO A 21 -2.50 2.45 -16.34
C PRO A 21 -1.11 2.94 -16.75
N ARG A 22 -0.44 3.66 -15.85
CA ARG A 22 0.94 4.10 -16.02
C ARG A 22 1.83 2.86 -16.12
N VAL A 23 2.12 2.42 -17.34
CA VAL A 23 3.19 1.46 -17.62
C VAL A 23 4.49 2.09 -17.16
N ASN A 24 5.07 1.56 -16.08
CA ASN A 24 6.40 1.93 -15.65
C ASN A 24 7.37 1.39 -16.70
N LYS A 25 7.90 2.30 -17.53
CA LYS A 25 8.95 2.02 -18.51
C LYS A 25 10.22 1.62 -17.75
N PRO A 26 10.83 0.44 -17.97
CA PRO A 26 12.16 0.17 -17.44
C PRO A 26 13.18 1.04 -18.20
N SER A 27 13.82 1.94 -17.48
CA SER A 27 14.94 2.73 -17.97
C SER A 27 16.20 1.87 -17.93
N GLN A 28 16.74 1.57 -19.11
CA GLN A 28 18.15 1.36 -19.50
C GLN A 28 19.10 0.60 -18.54
N PRO A 29 19.81 -0.46 -19.00
CA PRO A 29 21.00 -0.96 -18.33
C PRO A 29 22.21 -0.09 -18.70
N SER A 30 22.94 0.41 -17.71
CA SER A 30 24.27 0.98 -17.90
C SER A 30 25.28 0.09 -17.17
N ASP A 31 26.15 -0.53 -17.95
CA ASP A 31 27.31 -1.28 -17.51
C ASP A 31 28.19 -0.48 -16.54
N GLY A 32 28.67 -1.13 -15.49
CA GLY A 32 29.58 -0.53 -14.52
C GLY A 32 29.78 -1.41 -13.30
N ALA A 33 30.78 -2.28 -13.37
CA ALA A 33 31.28 -3.01 -12.21
C ALA A 33 31.74 -2.04 -11.11
N THR A 34 31.16 -2.15 -9.92
CA THR A 34 31.86 -2.00 -8.64
C THR A 34 31.06 -2.84 -7.65
N LEU A 35 31.49 -4.09 -7.47
CA LEU A 35 31.14 -4.87 -6.29
C LEU A 35 31.86 -4.17 -5.13
N GLN A 36 31.17 -3.21 -4.54
CA GLN A 36 31.56 -2.64 -3.27
C GLN A 36 30.95 -3.56 -2.23
N GLU A 37 31.73 -4.57 -1.85
CA GLU A 37 31.49 -5.39 -0.66
C GLU A 37 31.78 -4.54 0.57
N ASP A 38 30.99 -3.50 0.76
CA ASP A 38 30.87 -2.85 2.05
C ASP A 38 29.96 -3.75 2.89
N GLU A 39 30.52 -4.84 3.44
CA GLU A 39 29.97 -5.49 4.63
C GLU A 39 30.06 -4.49 5.80
N GLU A 40 29.33 -3.37 5.68
CA GLU A 40 28.96 -2.55 6.81
C GLU A 40 28.22 -3.49 7.74
N ILE A 41 28.85 -3.80 8.88
CA ILE A 41 28.25 -4.53 9.99
C ILE A 41 27.05 -3.69 10.42
N LEU A 42 25.93 -3.93 9.73
CA LEU A 42 24.68 -3.24 9.92
C LEU A 42 24.22 -3.69 11.30
N ALA A 43 24.48 -2.84 12.30
CA ALA A 43 24.00 -3.04 13.66
C ALA A 43 22.59 -3.62 13.58
N PRO A 44 22.27 -4.72 14.28
CA PRO A 44 21.06 -5.49 14.02
C PRO A 44 19.88 -4.53 14.09
N VAL A 45 19.35 -4.18 12.92
CA VAL A 45 18.24 -3.25 12.81
C VAL A 45 17.12 -3.94 13.56
N LYS A 46 16.65 -3.33 14.64
CA LYS A 46 15.52 -3.86 15.40
C LYS A 46 14.31 -3.83 14.45
N THR A 47 14.03 -4.97 13.83
CA THR A 47 12.90 -5.17 12.93
C THR A 47 11.68 -5.59 13.72
N VAL A 48 10.50 -5.40 13.12
CA VAL A 48 9.26 -5.90 13.68
C VAL A 48 9.24 -7.42 13.74
N ASP A 49 8.70 -8.00 14.82
CA ASP A 49 8.53 -9.45 14.91
C ASP A 49 7.64 -9.98 13.77
N ILE A 50 7.96 -11.18 13.27
CA ILE A 50 7.17 -11.88 12.24
C ILE A 50 5.70 -12.05 12.68
N LYS A 51 5.45 -12.20 13.99
CA LYS A 51 4.09 -12.26 14.56
C LYS A 51 3.26 -11.03 14.24
N VAL A 52 3.87 -9.84 14.22
CA VAL A 52 3.21 -8.58 13.86
C VAL A 52 2.82 -8.60 12.38
N GLY A 53 3.74 -9.03 11.51
CA GLY A 53 3.46 -9.15 10.07
C GLY A 53 2.30 -10.10 9.75
N ILE A 54 2.26 -11.27 10.40
CA ILE A 54 1.16 -12.22 10.29
C ILE A 54 -0.16 -11.62 10.79
N ALA A 55 -0.14 -10.89 11.90
CA ALA A 55 -1.34 -10.22 12.44
C ALA A 55 -1.88 -9.15 11.47
N ILE A 56 -1.01 -8.35 10.87
CA ILE A 56 -1.37 -7.36 9.85
C ILE A 56 -2.04 -8.05 8.66
N GLN A 57 -1.43 -9.11 8.13
CA GLN A 57 -1.95 -9.82 6.96
C GLN A 57 -3.32 -10.45 7.23
N LYS A 58 -3.50 -11.06 8.40
CA LYS A 58 -4.80 -11.62 8.84
C LYS A 58 -5.86 -10.53 8.98
N ALA A 59 -5.55 -9.44 9.68
CA ALA A 59 -6.49 -8.34 9.87
C ALA A 59 -6.87 -7.66 8.54
N ARG A 60 -5.90 -7.52 7.63
CA ARG A 60 -6.12 -7.02 6.27
C ARG A 60 -7.07 -7.93 5.48
N SER A 61 -6.86 -9.24 5.56
CA SER A 61 -7.70 -10.24 4.89
C SER A 61 -9.13 -10.26 5.45
N ALA A 62 -9.28 -10.13 6.78
CA ALA A 62 -10.57 -10.03 7.45
C ALA A 62 -11.36 -8.78 7.02
N LYS A 63 -10.66 -7.65 6.81
CA LYS A 63 -11.26 -6.40 6.31
C LYS A 63 -11.35 -6.31 4.79
N LYS A 64 -10.91 -7.34 4.05
CA LYS A 64 -10.85 -7.37 2.57
C LYS A 64 -10.10 -6.18 1.96
N LEU A 65 -9.07 -5.68 2.65
CA LEU A 65 -8.25 -4.57 2.19
C LEU A 65 -7.05 -5.09 1.37
N THR A 66 -6.65 -4.38 0.32
CA THR A 66 -5.36 -4.64 -0.33
C THR A 66 -4.23 -3.90 0.39
N GLN A 67 -2.97 -4.28 0.17
CA GLN A 67 -1.82 -3.52 0.71
C GLN A 67 -1.85 -2.06 0.25
N LYS A 68 -2.37 -1.82 -0.96
CA LYS A 68 -2.53 -0.47 -1.52
C LYS A 68 -3.60 0.32 -0.78
N ASP A 69 -4.77 -0.28 -0.53
CA ASP A 69 -5.85 0.39 0.21
C ASP A 69 -5.40 0.72 1.63
N LEU A 70 -4.72 -0.21 2.30
CA LEU A 70 -4.15 0.00 3.62
C LEU A 70 -3.12 1.12 3.61
N ALA A 71 -2.21 1.13 2.63
CA ALA A 71 -1.21 2.17 2.46
C ALA A 71 -1.84 3.56 2.26
N THR A 72 -2.88 3.67 1.42
CA THR A 72 -3.64 4.91 1.24
C THR A 72 -4.34 5.34 2.53
N LEU A 73 -4.92 4.41 3.28
CA LEU A 73 -5.63 4.70 4.53
C LEU A 73 -4.70 5.28 5.61
N ILE A 74 -3.48 4.76 5.74
CA ILE A 74 -2.51 5.23 6.75
C ILE A 74 -1.52 6.28 6.21
N ASN A 75 -1.69 6.70 4.95
CA ASN A 75 -0.80 7.64 4.25
C ASN A 75 0.67 7.16 4.24
N GLU A 76 0.90 5.90 3.90
CA GLU A 76 2.23 5.29 3.77
C GLU A 76 2.47 4.72 2.37
N LYS A 77 3.71 4.30 2.10
CA LYS A 77 4.07 3.64 0.85
C LYS A 77 3.69 2.15 0.88
N VAL A 78 3.23 1.61 -0.25
CA VAL A 78 2.86 0.18 -0.39
C VAL A 78 4.04 -0.74 -0.03
N LYS A 79 5.26 -0.37 -0.44
CA LYS A 79 6.48 -1.11 -0.09
C LYS A 79 6.68 -1.22 1.42
N SER A 80 6.52 -0.13 2.16
CA SER A 80 6.62 -0.15 3.62
C SER A 80 5.64 -1.12 4.24
N ILE A 81 4.39 -1.17 3.78
CA ILE A 81 3.38 -2.15 4.27
C ILE A 81 3.85 -3.58 4.04
N ALA A 82 4.37 -3.89 2.85
CA ALA A 82 4.90 -5.22 2.54
C ALA A 82 6.09 -5.57 3.45
N ASP A 83 7.00 -4.64 3.71
CA ASP A 83 8.13 -4.85 4.62
C ASP A 83 7.65 -5.13 6.07
N PHE A 84 6.55 -4.48 6.51
CA PHE A 84 5.91 -4.76 7.81
C PHE A 84 5.23 -6.13 7.85
N GLU A 85 4.52 -6.52 6.78
CA GLU A 85 3.90 -7.86 6.66
C GLU A 85 4.95 -8.98 6.67
N ASN A 86 6.16 -8.72 6.16
CA ASN A 86 7.27 -9.67 6.12
C ASN A 86 8.11 -9.73 7.41
N GLY A 87 7.94 -8.80 8.35
CA GLY A 87 8.77 -8.75 9.56
C GLY A 87 10.17 -8.14 9.33
N SER A 88 10.42 -7.54 8.17
CA SER A 88 11.72 -6.95 7.80
C SER A 88 11.78 -5.44 7.99
N ALA A 89 10.63 -4.79 8.20
CA ALA A 89 10.58 -3.34 8.42
C ALA A 89 11.19 -2.94 9.78
N PRO A 90 11.84 -1.77 9.85
CA PRO A 90 12.29 -1.21 11.13
C PRO A 90 11.11 -0.92 12.05
N ILE A 91 11.29 -1.10 13.35
CA ILE A 91 10.24 -0.81 14.35
C ILE A 91 9.92 0.69 14.34
N ASN A 92 8.83 1.06 13.66
CA ASN A 92 8.31 2.42 13.64
C ASN A 92 6.99 2.50 14.42
N ASN A 93 7.09 2.99 15.65
CA ASN A 93 5.96 3.19 16.55
C ASN A 93 4.90 4.17 16.03
N ALA A 94 5.19 5.05 15.06
CA ALA A 94 4.15 5.88 14.46
C ALA A 94 3.29 5.06 13.48
N ILE A 95 3.94 4.33 12.58
CA ILE A 95 3.25 3.51 11.56
C ILE A 95 2.45 2.39 12.21
N LEU A 96 3.03 1.70 13.20
CA LEU A 96 2.31 0.67 13.95
C LEU A 96 1.01 1.21 14.55
N GLY A 97 0.97 2.46 15.01
CA GLY A 97 -0.22 3.03 15.64
C GLY A 97 -1.30 3.38 14.64
N LYS A 98 -0.90 3.83 13.45
CA LYS A 98 -1.82 4.01 12.33
C LYS A 98 -2.40 2.67 11.88
N LEU A 99 -1.54 1.63 11.77
CA LEU A 99 -1.96 0.27 11.42
C LEU A 99 -2.93 -0.31 12.46
N GLU A 100 -2.65 -0.12 13.75
CA GLU A 100 -3.52 -0.58 14.84
C GLU A 100 -4.92 0.00 14.71
N ARG A 101 -5.04 1.31 14.46
CA ARG A 101 -6.34 1.99 14.28
C ARG A 101 -7.03 1.61 12.97
N ALA A 102 -6.28 1.50 11.87
CA ALA A 102 -6.83 1.12 10.57
C ALA A 102 -7.37 -0.32 10.57
N LEU A 103 -6.64 -1.23 11.20
CA LEU A 103 -6.94 -2.65 11.22
C LEU A 103 -7.76 -3.07 12.45
N ASP A 104 -7.90 -2.21 13.46
CA ASP A 104 -8.60 -2.48 14.73
C ASP A 104 -8.00 -3.68 15.49
N VAL A 105 -6.68 -3.84 15.39
CA VAL A 105 -5.93 -4.91 16.05
C VAL A 105 -4.73 -4.34 16.77
N LYS A 106 -4.32 -4.96 17.87
CA LYS A 106 -3.08 -4.63 18.57
C LYS A 106 -1.89 -5.23 17.84
N LEU A 107 -0.91 -4.40 17.55
CA LEU A 107 0.33 -4.78 16.86
C LEU A 107 1.56 -4.55 17.73
N ARG A 108 1.35 -4.24 19.02
CA ARG A 108 2.41 -4.00 20.00
C ARG A 108 2.15 -4.71 21.33
N GLY A 109 3.24 -4.94 22.07
CA GLY A 109 3.20 -5.54 23.39
C GLY A 109 2.95 -7.06 23.35
N LYS A 110 2.34 -7.60 24.42
CA LYS A 110 2.15 -9.05 24.57
C LYS A 110 0.98 -9.64 23.77
N ASN A 111 -0.01 -8.83 23.42
CA ASN A 111 -1.26 -9.29 22.78
C ASN A 111 -1.32 -8.93 21.29
N ILE A 112 -0.33 -9.39 20.52
CA ILE A 112 -0.28 -9.16 19.07
C ILE A 112 -1.42 -9.91 18.37
N GLY A 113 -2.19 -9.20 17.53
CA GLY A 113 -3.33 -9.74 16.80
C GLY A 113 -4.65 -9.78 17.58
N ALA A 114 -4.66 -9.35 18.84
CA ALA A 114 -5.91 -9.16 19.58
C ALA A 114 -6.68 -7.93 19.06
N PRO A 115 -8.02 -7.89 19.18
CA PRO A 115 -8.81 -6.71 18.85
C PRO A 115 -8.32 -5.47 19.61
N LEU A 116 -8.29 -4.31 18.95
CA LEU A 116 -7.93 -3.05 19.61
C LEU A 116 -9.12 -2.58 20.46
N GLU A 117 -9.13 -2.98 21.74
CA GLU A 117 -10.09 -2.41 22.70
C GLU A 117 -9.85 -0.90 22.83
N HIS A 118 -10.75 -0.11 22.24
CA HIS A 118 -10.88 1.30 22.52
C HIS A 118 -11.60 1.45 23.87
N LYS A 119 -10.83 1.62 24.95
CA LYS A 119 -11.43 2.09 26.21
C LYS A 119 -11.97 3.49 25.95
N LYS A 120 -13.30 3.58 25.86
CA LYS A 120 -14.07 4.81 25.68
C LYS A 120 -14.04 5.65 26.94
#